data_AF-A0A842PB43-F1
#
_entry.id   AF-A0A842PB43-F1
#
_cell.length_a   1.000
_cell.length_b   1.000
_cell.length_c   1.000
_cell.angle_alpha   90.00
_cell.angle_beta   90.00
_cell.angle_gamma   90.00
#
_symmetry.space_group_name_H-M   'P 1'
#
loop_
_entity.id
_entity.type
_entity.pdbx_description
1 polymer ?
#
loop_
_entity_poly.entity_id
_entity_poly.type
_entity_poly.pdbx_seq_one_letter_code
_entity_poly.pdbx_strand_id
1 'polypeptide(L)'
;PASAYDHQAWWSNHDSHPLMKIILSKNWKSRNLNLETHEIDFYKTVESEKFFFVEKDFESFTGIKEDHANLFSRFQILETKVVDKLEDSFKDSNSKVGRYWKQNITPAFYFNYQWLAFDRTNTSGHKIFQVSLNSSDNLSIMIWIDRKNELKKLIFKQINDNQEDFSKLLKTLPPDYYIGIKKLDEEYNDKVVDEISDEFIEYIKNNIDKNDYHFYIARKYSKNEIIGLGTKIVDEISNVFETLVPISDFLLASNIKFSPSPLLKFLTKEMKMKANYQPIVLKALLEAGAENHFSVSLDEIKEKIKILNFDRKNYTISEAINRVSDALSKHVTFGDTVSLHLDSILSADIPECLKICGQEIAKWHIAEITEQEYEMFHILPGSRVTDFMYLD
;
A
#
# COMPACT_ATOMS: atom_id res chain seq x y z
N PRO A 1 -42.86 7.79 -18.14
CA PRO A 1 -43.63 8.97 -17.71
C PRO A 1 -43.49 10.15 -18.68
N ALA A 2 -44.58 10.90 -18.87
CA ALA A 2 -44.63 12.02 -19.81
C ALA A 2 -44.04 13.31 -19.20
N SER A 3 -44.00 13.44 -17.87
CA SER A 3 -43.38 14.58 -17.21
C SER A 3 -42.71 14.22 -15.88
N ALA A 4 -41.82 15.11 -15.45
CA ALA A 4 -41.18 15.10 -14.14
C ALA A 4 -42.18 15.18 -12.98
N TYR A 5 -43.33 15.84 -13.20
CA TYR A 5 -44.39 16.00 -12.20
C TYR A 5 -45.04 14.67 -11.81
N ASP A 6 -45.01 13.69 -12.71
CA ASP A 6 -45.67 12.40 -12.52
C ASP A 6 -44.81 11.38 -11.72
N HIS A 7 -43.54 11.71 -11.44
CA HIS A 7 -42.66 10.89 -10.60
C HIS A 7 -42.24 11.62 -9.33
N GLN A 8 -42.97 11.39 -8.25
CA GLN A 8 -42.59 11.85 -6.91
C GLN A 8 -41.18 11.36 -6.50
N ALA A 9 -40.70 10.26 -7.09
CA ALA A 9 -39.34 9.74 -6.93
C ALA A 9 -38.22 10.59 -7.58
N TRP A 10 -38.52 11.50 -8.52
CA TRP A 10 -37.53 12.49 -9.03
C TRP A 10 -37.17 13.53 -7.97
N TRP A 11 -38.13 13.77 -7.09
CA TRP A 11 -38.20 14.93 -6.22
C TRP A 11 -38.07 14.56 -4.74
N SER A 12 -38.05 13.26 -4.45
CA SER A 12 -37.82 12.70 -3.13
C SER A 12 -36.45 12.06 -3.08
N ASN A 13 -35.90 11.95 -1.87
CA ASN A 13 -34.66 11.22 -1.61
C ASN A 13 -34.86 9.69 -1.67
N HIS A 14 -35.66 9.21 -2.65
CA HIS A 14 -35.98 7.79 -2.84
C HIS A 14 -35.19 7.22 -4.01
N ASP A 15 -34.59 6.06 -3.79
CA ASP A 15 -33.76 5.31 -4.75
C ASP A 15 -34.54 4.59 -5.86
N SER A 16 -35.88 4.65 -5.85
CA SER A 16 -36.73 4.02 -6.86
C SER A 16 -36.61 4.71 -8.23
N HIS A 17 -35.99 5.90 -8.28
CA HIS A 17 -35.67 6.59 -9.52
C HIS A 17 -34.18 6.45 -9.90
N PRO A 18 -33.84 6.08 -11.16
CA PRO A 18 -32.45 5.87 -11.59
C PRO A 18 -31.50 7.07 -11.38
N LEU A 19 -31.97 8.30 -11.59
CA LEU A 19 -31.13 9.49 -11.34
C LEU A 19 -30.92 9.73 -9.85
N MET A 20 -31.97 9.59 -9.03
CA MET A 20 -31.83 9.77 -7.58
C MET A 20 -30.98 8.65 -6.98
N LYS A 21 -31.03 7.43 -7.51
CA LYS A 21 -30.11 6.35 -7.15
C LYS A 21 -28.64 6.73 -7.34
N ILE A 22 -28.31 7.44 -8.44
CA ILE A 22 -26.95 7.95 -8.69
C ILE A 22 -26.59 9.12 -7.76
N ILE A 23 -27.54 10.02 -7.50
CA ILE A 23 -27.33 11.18 -6.63
C ILE A 23 -27.13 10.73 -5.18
N LEU A 24 -27.97 9.80 -4.71
CA LEU A 24 -27.90 9.20 -3.38
C LEU A 24 -26.65 8.32 -3.22
N SER A 25 -26.21 7.57 -4.25
CA SER A 25 -24.96 6.81 -4.19
C SER A 25 -23.72 7.71 -4.09
N LYS A 26 -23.83 8.96 -4.53
CA LYS A 26 -22.82 10.01 -4.33
C LYS A 26 -23.04 10.83 -3.04
N ASN A 27 -23.96 10.37 -2.19
CA ASN A 27 -24.31 10.95 -0.89
C ASN A 27 -24.87 12.38 -0.93
N TRP A 28 -25.46 12.75 -2.05
CA TRP A 28 -26.22 13.98 -2.19
C TRP A 28 -27.68 13.69 -1.90
N LYS A 29 -28.32 14.57 -1.14
CA LYS A 29 -29.77 14.59 -0.97
C LYS A 29 -30.29 15.94 -1.48
N SER A 30 -31.54 15.96 -1.91
CA SER A 30 -32.24 17.21 -2.22
C SER A 30 -33.10 17.65 -1.03
N ARG A 31 -33.28 18.97 -0.90
CA ARG A 31 -34.23 19.64 -0.01
C ARG A 31 -34.76 20.89 -0.70
N ASN A 32 -35.76 21.53 -0.10
CA ASN A 32 -36.29 22.81 -0.55
C ASN A 32 -36.71 22.81 -2.03
N LEU A 33 -37.33 21.73 -2.50
CA LEU A 33 -37.86 21.69 -3.87
C LEU A 33 -39.02 22.68 -4.00
N ASN A 34 -38.87 23.64 -4.91
CA ASN A 34 -39.92 24.56 -5.32
C ASN A 34 -40.17 24.39 -6.83
N LEU A 35 -41.29 23.76 -7.17
CA LEU A 35 -41.66 23.50 -8.56
C LEU A 35 -42.15 24.75 -9.29
N GLU A 36 -42.65 25.77 -8.58
CA GLU A 36 -43.10 27.02 -9.20
C GLU A 36 -41.92 27.92 -9.58
N THR A 37 -40.86 27.95 -8.76
CA THR A 37 -39.65 28.72 -9.04
C THR A 37 -38.55 27.92 -9.74
N HIS A 38 -38.76 26.61 -9.94
CA HIS A 38 -37.78 25.65 -10.47
C HIS A 38 -36.47 25.58 -9.66
N GLU A 39 -36.56 25.75 -8.33
CA GLU A 39 -35.41 25.71 -7.43
C GLU A 39 -35.37 24.41 -6.63
N ILE A 40 -34.17 23.91 -6.40
CA ILE A 40 -33.92 22.74 -5.55
C ILE A 40 -32.53 22.86 -4.94
N ASP A 41 -32.43 22.60 -3.64
CA ASP A 41 -31.15 22.60 -2.94
C ASP A 41 -30.63 21.17 -2.87
N PHE A 42 -29.44 20.96 -3.41
CA PHE A 42 -28.68 19.74 -3.14
C PHE A 42 -27.71 19.97 -2.00
N TYR A 43 -27.70 19.07 -1.03
CA TYR A 43 -26.79 19.11 0.09
C TYR A 43 -26.14 17.76 0.29
N LYS A 44 -24.88 17.79 0.72
CA LYS A 44 -24.12 16.60 1.12
C LYS A 44 -24.42 16.35 2.60
N THR A 45 -24.88 15.16 2.95
CA THR A 45 -25.27 14.85 4.35
C THR A 45 -24.04 14.56 5.23
N VAL A 46 -24.04 14.92 6.51
CA VAL A 46 -22.93 14.56 7.44
C VAL A 46 -22.97 13.06 7.80
N GLU A 47 -24.14 12.42 7.68
CA GLU A 47 -24.28 10.95 7.68
C GLU A 47 -23.45 10.28 6.56
N SER A 48 -23.06 11.02 5.52
CA SER A 48 -22.19 10.56 4.43
C SER A 48 -20.73 10.38 4.82
N GLU A 49 -20.31 10.82 6.01
CA GLU A 49 -18.94 10.63 6.47
C GLU A 49 -18.70 9.25 7.09
N LYS A 50 -19.77 8.50 7.41
CA LYS A 50 -19.66 7.24 8.13
C LYS A 50 -19.96 6.07 7.20
N PHE A 51 -19.09 5.08 7.22
CA PHE A 51 -19.28 3.83 6.48
C PHE A 51 -19.91 2.77 7.39
N PHE A 52 -20.87 2.02 6.87
CA PHE A 52 -21.46 0.83 7.49
C PHE A 52 -21.96 -0.08 6.38
N PHE A 53 -21.97 -1.40 6.57
CA PHE A 53 -22.55 -2.33 5.60
C PHE A 53 -24.07 -2.42 5.72
N VAL A 54 -24.73 -2.69 4.59
CA VAL A 54 -26.18 -2.94 4.52
C VAL A 54 -26.45 -4.32 3.93
N GLU A 55 -27.66 -4.83 4.12
CA GLU A 55 -28.10 -6.12 3.60
C GLU A 55 -27.79 -6.32 2.12
N LYS A 56 -28.02 -5.28 1.30
CA LYS A 56 -27.74 -5.32 -0.14
C LYS A 56 -26.27 -5.59 -0.48
N ASP A 57 -25.32 -5.19 0.38
CA ASP A 57 -23.88 -5.46 0.15
C ASP A 57 -23.59 -6.97 0.17
N PHE A 58 -24.31 -7.74 0.99
CA PHE A 58 -24.18 -9.20 1.10
C PHE A 58 -24.90 -9.93 -0.04
N GLU A 59 -25.93 -9.31 -0.62
CA GLU A 59 -26.72 -9.83 -1.72
C GLU A 59 -26.14 -9.48 -3.11
N SER A 60 -24.99 -8.80 -3.16
CA SER A 60 -24.42 -8.28 -4.41
C SER A 60 -23.75 -9.35 -5.30
N PHE A 61 -23.59 -10.59 -4.83
CA PHE A 61 -22.90 -11.66 -5.57
C PHE A 61 -23.81 -12.42 -6.56
N THR A 62 -24.61 -11.68 -7.35
CA THR A 62 -25.63 -12.23 -8.25
C THR A 62 -25.12 -12.66 -9.63
N GLY A 63 -23.87 -12.30 -9.95
CA GLY A 63 -23.31 -12.42 -11.31
C GLY A 63 -23.74 -11.30 -12.26
N ILE A 64 -24.55 -10.35 -11.77
CA ILE A 64 -24.98 -9.16 -12.51
C ILE A 64 -23.96 -8.04 -12.29
N LYS A 65 -23.50 -7.43 -13.39
CA LYS A 65 -22.43 -6.41 -13.38
C LYS A 65 -22.69 -5.28 -12.40
N GLU A 66 -23.93 -4.79 -12.37
CA GLU A 66 -24.34 -3.63 -11.59
C GLU A 66 -24.26 -3.90 -10.09
N ASP A 67 -24.64 -5.10 -9.63
CA ASP A 67 -24.59 -5.46 -8.22
C ASP A 67 -23.14 -5.52 -7.71
N HIS A 68 -22.24 -6.10 -8.50
CA HIS A 68 -20.81 -6.14 -8.17
C HIS A 68 -20.15 -4.76 -8.28
N ALA A 69 -20.53 -3.93 -9.26
CA ALA A 69 -20.06 -2.56 -9.39
C ALA A 69 -20.43 -1.70 -8.17
N ASN A 70 -21.64 -1.88 -7.66
CA ASN A 70 -22.10 -1.20 -6.45
C ASN A 70 -21.25 -1.62 -5.25
N LEU A 71 -21.05 -2.92 -5.03
CA LEU A 71 -20.24 -3.43 -3.91
C LEU A 71 -18.78 -2.97 -4.01
N PHE A 72 -18.21 -2.95 -5.22
CA PHE A 72 -16.87 -2.41 -5.44
C PHE A 72 -16.77 -0.93 -5.05
N SER A 73 -17.74 -0.11 -5.46
CA SER A 73 -17.79 1.31 -5.07
C SER A 73 -17.91 1.49 -3.56
N ARG A 74 -18.65 0.61 -2.88
CA ARG A 74 -18.76 0.59 -1.42
C ARG A 74 -17.39 0.30 -0.78
N PHE A 75 -16.63 -0.65 -1.30
CA PHE A 75 -15.27 -0.93 -0.83
C PHE A 75 -14.29 0.22 -1.08
N GLN A 76 -14.47 1.04 -2.11
CA GLN A 76 -13.66 2.26 -2.32
C GLN A 76 -13.97 3.33 -1.26
N ILE A 77 -15.24 3.44 -0.83
CA ILE A 77 -15.61 4.30 0.29
C ILE A 77 -14.98 3.76 1.59
N LEU A 78 -15.09 2.44 1.82
CA LEU A 78 -14.47 1.79 2.98
C LEU A 78 -12.95 2.03 3.01
N GLU A 79 -12.27 1.87 1.88
CA GLU A 79 -10.83 2.13 1.73
C GLU A 79 -10.46 3.51 2.25
N THR A 80 -11.15 4.55 1.78
CA THR A 80 -10.91 5.93 2.24
C THR A 80 -11.08 6.04 3.76
N LYS A 81 -12.17 5.47 4.30
CA LYS A 81 -12.48 5.57 5.73
C LYS A 81 -11.54 4.79 6.63
N VAL A 82 -11.06 3.64 6.18
CA VAL A 82 -10.08 2.86 6.92
C VAL A 82 -8.72 3.56 6.87
N VAL A 83 -8.27 4.03 5.70
CA VAL A 83 -7.01 4.79 5.58
C VAL A 83 -6.99 5.99 6.53
N ASP A 84 -8.07 6.76 6.60
CA ASP A 84 -8.18 7.91 7.51
C ASP A 84 -8.12 7.53 9.01
N LYS A 85 -8.37 6.26 9.34
CA LYS A 85 -8.52 5.75 10.71
C LYS A 85 -7.30 4.99 11.22
N LEU A 86 -6.55 4.34 10.33
CA LEU A 86 -5.42 3.48 10.72
C LEU A 86 -4.35 4.27 11.47
N GLU A 87 -3.68 3.61 12.41
CA GLU A 87 -2.64 4.23 13.25
C GLU A 87 -1.28 4.30 12.53
N ASP A 88 -0.27 4.82 13.23
CA ASP A 88 1.09 4.99 12.70
C ASP A 88 1.70 3.69 12.16
N SER A 89 1.25 2.52 12.63
CA SER A 89 1.61 1.19 12.11
C SER A 89 1.37 1.03 10.61
N PHE A 90 0.49 1.83 10.01
CA PHE A 90 0.09 1.79 8.60
C PHE A 90 0.33 3.12 7.86
N LYS A 91 1.10 4.05 8.44
CA LYS A 91 1.31 5.40 7.88
C LYS A 91 1.81 5.41 6.43
N ASP A 92 2.65 4.45 6.06
CA ASP A 92 3.20 4.31 4.70
C ASP A 92 2.55 3.16 3.91
N SER A 93 1.39 2.69 4.36
CA SER A 93 0.65 1.62 3.69
C SER A 93 0.04 2.11 2.38
N ASN A 94 0.06 1.24 1.37
CA ASN A 94 -0.77 1.37 0.19
C ASN A 94 -1.96 0.43 0.30
N SER A 95 -3.13 0.94 -0.03
CA SER A 95 -4.36 0.17 -0.11
C SER A 95 -4.71 -0.19 -1.56
N LYS A 96 -5.57 -1.19 -1.73
CA LYS A 96 -6.19 -1.52 -3.01
C LYS A 96 -7.49 -2.26 -2.81
N VAL A 97 -8.53 -1.78 -3.48
CA VAL A 97 -9.75 -2.55 -3.71
C VAL A 97 -9.55 -3.56 -4.85
N GLY A 98 -9.83 -4.82 -4.56
CA GLY A 98 -9.77 -5.91 -5.53
C GLY A 98 -10.77 -5.70 -6.67
N ARG A 99 -10.42 -6.08 -7.90
CA ARG A 99 -11.39 -6.06 -9.00
C ARG A 99 -12.42 -7.17 -8.78
N TYR A 100 -13.69 -6.86 -9.03
CA TYR A 100 -14.80 -7.80 -8.88
C TYR A 100 -15.05 -8.70 -10.12
N TRP A 101 -14.22 -8.59 -11.17
CA TRP A 101 -14.35 -9.41 -12.38
C TRP A 101 -13.00 -9.79 -12.97
N LYS A 102 -12.99 -10.86 -13.76
CA LYS A 102 -11.81 -11.32 -14.50
C LYS A 102 -11.77 -10.69 -15.90
N GLN A 103 -10.66 -10.04 -16.24
CA GLN A 103 -10.47 -9.44 -17.57
C GLN A 103 -10.29 -10.52 -18.64
N ASN A 104 -10.66 -10.20 -19.88
CA ASN A 104 -10.43 -11.00 -21.09
C ASN A 104 -11.11 -12.39 -21.09
N ILE A 105 -12.27 -12.51 -20.45
CA ILE A 105 -13.14 -13.70 -20.55
C ILE A 105 -14.49 -13.28 -21.11
N THR A 106 -15.00 -14.05 -22.07
CA THR A 106 -16.34 -13.90 -22.66
C THR A 106 -17.10 -15.21 -22.48
N PRO A 107 -18.25 -15.23 -21.76
CA PRO A 107 -18.88 -14.09 -21.09
C PRO A 107 -18.05 -13.59 -19.88
N ALA A 108 -18.32 -12.36 -19.44
CA ALA A 108 -17.63 -11.79 -18.28
C ALA A 108 -17.84 -12.67 -17.04
N PHE A 109 -16.75 -12.93 -16.30
CA PHE A 109 -16.78 -13.69 -15.05
C PHE A 109 -16.66 -12.74 -13.87
N TYR A 110 -17.65 -12.75 -12.98
CA TYR A 110 -17.69 -11.96 -11.75
C TYR A 110 -17.36 -12.83 -10.54
N PHE A 111 -16.50 -12.34 -9.65
CA PHE A 111 -16.10 -13.08 -8.46
C PHE A 111 -17.24 -13.12 -7.44
N ASN A 112 -17.40 -14.23 -6.72
CA ASN A 112 -18.33 -14.34 -5.59
C ASN A 112 -17.76 -13.74 -4.29
N TYR A 113 -16.86 -12.78 -4.41
CA TYR A 113 -16.21 -12.09 -3.31
C TYR A 113 -15.76 -10.69 -3.73
N GLN A 114 -15.61 -9.81 -2.75
CA GLN A 114 -14.99 -8.50 -2.88
C GLN A 114 -13.99 -8.32 -1.72
N TRP A 115 -12.86 -7.67 -1.98
CA TRP A 115 -11.87 -7.41 -0.94
C TRP A 115 -11.23 -6.03 -1.07
N LEU A 116 -10.68 -5.57 0.04
CA LEU A 116 -9.81 -4.40 0.19
C LEU A 116 -8.57 -4.89 0.93
N ALA A 117 -7.38 -4.61 0.41
CA ALA A 117 -6.14 -5.04 1.02
C ALA A 117 -5.13 -3.91 1.19
N PHE A 118 -4.29 -4.04 2.22
CA PHE A 118 -3.27 -3.08 2.63
C PHE A 118 -1.92 -3.78 2.74
N ASP A 119 -0.88 -3.10 2.28
CA ASP A 119 0.51 -3.46 2.61
C ASP A 119 1.00 -2.66 3.82
N ARG A 120 2.20 -2.97 4.30
CA ARG A 120 2.94 -2.16 5.29
C ARG A 120 4.39 -2.06 4.82
N THR A 121 5.14 -1.14 5.42
CA THR A 121 6.56 -0.91 5.07
C THR A 121 7.40 -2.18 5.11
N ASN A 122 7.12 -3.08 6.06
CA ASN A 122 7.82 -4.35 6.20
C ASN A 122 7.28 -5.49 5.31
N THR A 123 6.17 -5.28 4.59
CA THR A 123 5.58 -6.30 3.70
C THR A 123 6.08 -6.17 2.27
N SER A 124 7.00 -5.25 1.95
CA SER A 124 7.54 -5.04 0.60
C SER A 124 6.47 -4.88 -0.49
N GLY A 125 5.40 -4.17 -0.16
CA GLY A 125 4.27 -3.94 -1.07
C GLY A 125 3.34 -5.14 -1.25
N HIS A 126 3.59 -6.26 -0.55
CA HIS A 126 2.64 -7.36 -0.48
C HIS A 126 1.46 -6.97 0.42
N LYS A 127 0.27 -6.95 -0.17
CA LYS A 127 -0.97 -6.57 0.51
C LYS A 127 -1.52 -7.75 1.28
N ILE A 128 -1.01 -7.93 2.49
CA ILE A 128 -1.36 -9.07 3.34
C ILE A 128 -2.49 -8.75 4.31
N PHE A 129 -2.72 -7.49 4.70
CA PHE A 129 -3.88 -7.15 5.52
C PHE A 129 -5.09 -7.00 4.62
N GLN A 130 -6.21 -7.66 4.92
CA GLN A 130 -7.36 -7.71 4.03
C GLN A 130 -8.68 -7.65 4.79
N VAL A 131 -9.62 -6.88 4.26
CA VAL A 131 -11.06 -6.97 4.54
C VAL A 131 -11.69 -7.68 3.34
N SER A 132 -12.42 -8.76 3.57
CA SER A 132 -13.09 -9.50 2.50
C SER A 132 -14.53 -9.80 2.83
N LEU A 133 -15.40 -9.70 1.83
CA LEU A 133 -16.78 -10.16 1.84
C LEU A 133 -16.97 -11.23 0.77
N ASN A 134 -17.70 -12.30 1.07
CA ASN A 134 -17.99 -13.37 0.12
C ASN A 134 -19.46 -13.80 0.15
N SER A 135 -19.87 -14.58 -0.86
CA SER A 135 -21.25 -15.05 -1.02
C SER A 135 -21.73 -16.05 0.02
N SER A 136 -20.84 -16.58 0.87
CA SER A 136 -21.17 -17.48 1.98
C SER A 136 -21.41 -16.72 3.29
N ASP A 137 -21.93 -15.50 3.19
CA ASP A 137 -22.46 -14.67 4.28
C ASP A 137 -21.48 -14.11 5.32
N ASN A 138 -20.17 -14.26 5.12
CA ASN A 138 -19.18 -13.84 6.11
C ASN A 138 -18.28 -12.70 5.62
N LEU A 139 -18.15 -11.68 6.48
CA LEU A 139 -17.06 -10.71 6.40
C LEU A 139 -15.87 -11.27 7.18
N SER A 140 -14.66 -11.01 6.70
CA SER A 140 -13.45 -11.42 7.38
C SER A 140 -12.41 -10.32 7.30
N ILE A 141 -11.78 -10.04 8.43
CA ILE A 141 -10.72 -9.03 8.59
C ILE A 141 -9.47 -9.80 9.01
N MET A 142 -8.41 -9.77 8.21
CA MET A 142 -7.37 -10.80 8.31
C MET A 142 -5.99 -10.36 7.83
N ILE A 143 -4.98 -11.16 8.21
CA ILE A 143 -3.78 -11.37 7.40
C ILE A 143 -4.09 -12.48 6.40
N TRP A 144 -3.85 -12.26 5.11
CA TRP A 144 -4.04 -13.17 3.99
C TRP A 144 -2.75 -13.28 3.18
N ILE A 145 -2.18 -14.48 3.13
CA ILE A 145 -0.96 -14.76 2.40
C ILE A 145 -1.33 -15.64 1.20
N ASP A 146 -1.31 -15.01 0.02
CA ASP A 146 -1.71 -15.63 -1.24
C ASP A 146 -0.77 -16.80 -1.62
N ARG A 147 -1.31 -17.72 -2.41
CA ARG A 147 -0.72 -18.99 -2.81
C ARG A 147 0.58 -18.85 -3.62
N LYS A 148 0.68 -17.80 -4.44
CA LYS A 148 1.84 -17.48 -5.28
C LYS A 148 2.57 -16.25 -4.73
N ASN A 149 3.16 -16.41 -3.56
CA ASN A 149 3.85 -15.32 -2.89
C ASN A 149 5.26 -15.76 -2.49
N GLU A 150 6.27 -15.07 -2.98
CA GLU A 150 7.68 -15.32 -2.63
C GLU A 150 7.93 -15.18 -1.11
N LEU A 151 7.08 -14.42 -0.40
CA LEU A 151 7.10 -14.34 1.06
C LEU A 151 6.85 -15.68 1.75
N LYS A 152 6.14 -16.63 1.13
CA LYS A 152 5.77 -17.89 1.79
C LYS A 152 6.99 -18.68 2.27
N LYS A 153 8.09 -18.66 1.51
CA LYS A 153 9.34 -19.32 1.91
C LYS A 153 9.98 -18.65 3.12
N LEU A 154 9.92 -17.32 3.19
CA LEU A 154 10.43 -16.54 4.32
C LEU A 154 9.59 -16.80 5.57
N ILE A 155 8.27 -16.75 5.41
CA ILE A 155 7.31 -17.01 6.49
C ILE A 155 7.45 -18.45 6.99
N PHE A 156 7.52 -19.43 6.08
CA PHE A 156 7.77 -20.83 6.41
C PHE A 156 9.03 -20.98 7.25
N LYS A 157 10.15 -20.40 6.78
CA LYS A 157 11.42 -20.42 7.50
C LYS A 157 11.29 -19.76 8.87
N GLN A 158 10.65 -18.60 8.95
CA GLN A 158 10.48 -17.85 10.19
C GLN A 158 9.67 -18.62 11.24
N ILE A 159 8.55 -19.24 10.83
CA ILE A 159 7.74 -20.10 11.69
C ILE A 159 8.54 -21.33 12.12
N ASN A 160 9.29 -21.94 11.21
CA ASN A 160 10.06 -23.15 11.51
C ASN A 160 11.24 -22.88 12.47
N ASP A 161 11.95 -21.77 12.27
CA ASP A 161 13.11 -21.39 13.08
C ASP A 161 12.69 -20.85 14.47
N ASN A 162 11.46 -20.33 14.62
CA ASN A 162 10.96 -19.68 15.84
C ASN A 162 9.56 -20.18 16.25
N GLN A 163 9.36 -21.49 16.23
CA GLN A 163 8.04 -22.11 16.43
C GLN A 163 7.40 -21.79 17.80
N GLU A 164 8.20 -21.80 18.88
CA GLU A 164 7.69 -21.51 20.22
C GLU A 164 7.18 -20.07 20.33
N ASP A 165 7.91 -19.12 19.75
CA ASP A 165 7.51 -17.71 19.70
C ASP A 165 6.26 -17.53 18.85
N PHE A 166 6.16 -18.21 17.71
CA PHE A 166 4.96 -18.19 16.89
C PHE A 166 3.73 -18.71 17.66
N SER A 167 3.86 -19.86 18.32
CA SER A 167 2.78 -20.45 19.13
C SER A 167 2.37 -19.55 20.29
N LYS A 168 3.35 -18.96 20.99
CA LYS A 168 3.09 -18.00 22.07
C LYS A 168 2.36 -16.76 21.55
N LEU A 169 2.76 -16.25 20.38
CA LEU A 169 2.14 -15.07 19.78
C LEU A 169 0.70 -15.34 19.35
N LEU A 170 0.43 -16.49 18.73
CA LEU A 170 -0.95 -16.88 18.38
C LEU A 170 -1.86 -16.96 19.62
N LYS A 171 -1.34 -17.44 20.76
CA LYS A 171 -2.09 -17.49 22.04
C LYS A 171 -2.36 -16.11 22.67
N THR A 172 -1.75 -15.05 22.15
CA THR A 172 -2.07 -13.67 22.59
C THR A 172 -3.29 -13.09 21.88
N LEU A 173 -3.73 -13.73 20.78
CA LEU A 173 -4.92 -13.30 20.06
C LEU A 173 -6.18 -13.58 20.88
N PRO A 174 -7.21 -12.73 20.72
CA PRO A 174 -8.53 -13.03 21.27
C PRO A 174 -9.08 -14.38 20.77
N PRO A 175 -9.86 -15.12 21.59
CA PRO A 175 -10.37 -16.46 21.26
C PRO A 175 -11.19 -16.56 19.97
N ASP A 176 -11.81 -15.46 19.53
CA ASP A 176 -12.66 -15.39 18.34
C ASP A 176 -11.89 -15.19 17.02
N TYR A 177 -10.55 -15.26 17.07
CA TYR A 177 -9.71 -15.31 15.89
C TYR A 177 -9.56 -16.73 15.37
N TYR A 178 -9.49 -16.85 14.05
CA TYR A 178 -9.33 -18.08 13.31
C TYR A 178 -7.97 -18.10 12.63
N ILE A 179 -7.25 -19.22 12.73
CA ILE A 179 -5.99 -19.46 12.03
C ILE A 179 -6.25 -20.59 11.07
N GLY A 180 -5.88 -20.42 9.81
CA GLY A 180 -6.22 -21.39 8.79
C GLY A 180 -5.24 -21.51 7.65
N ILE A 181 -5.26 -22.69 7.04
CA ILE A 181 -4.71 -22.92 5.71
C ILE A 181 -5.85 -23.38 4.80
N LYS A 182 -5.89 -22.82 3.59
CA LYS A 182 -6.90 -23.19 2.58
C LYS A 182 -6.23 -23.62 1.29
N LYS A 183 -6.45 -24.85 0.87
CA LYS A 183 -6.08 -25.28 -0.47
C LYS A 183 -7.09 -24.76 -1.49
N LEU A 184 -6.63 -24.55 -2.72
CA LEU A 184 -7.50 -24.19 -3.84
C LEU A 184 -8.64 -25.23 -3.97
N ASP A 185 -9.87 -24.74 -4.11
CA ASP A 185 -11.09 -25.53 -4.31
C ASP A 185 -11.49 -26.49 -3.15
N GLU A 186 -10.82 -26.41 -2.00
CA GLU A 186 -11.20 -27.13 -0.79
C GLU A 186 -11.86 -26.21 0.25
N GLU A 187 -12.56 -26.82 1.21
CA GLU A 187 -13.12 -26.11 2.37
C GLU A 187 -12.00 -25.53 3.25
N TYR A 188 -12.37 -24.56 4.09
CA TYR A 188 -11.45 -23.98 5.03
C TYR A 188 -11.07 -25.02 6.09
N ASN A 189 -9.76 -25.22 6.29
CA ASN A 189 -9.24 -25.95 7.45
C ASN A 189 -8.66 -24.92 8.43
N ASP A 190 -9.52 -24.41 9.29
CA ASP A 190 -9.16 -23.43 10.31
C ASP A 190 -9.62 -23.81 11.70
N LYS A 191 -8.93 -23.22 12.68
CA LYS A 191 -9.16 -23.41 14.10
C LYS A 191 -9.28 -22.05 14.76
N VAL A 192 -10.22 -21.94 15.69
CA VAL A 192 -10.21 -20.82 16.65
C VAL A 192 -8.95 -20.90 17.51
N VAL A 193 -8.49 -19.76 18.03
CA VAL A 193 -7.23 -19.68 18.81
C VAL A 193 -7.17 -20.72 19.93
N ASP A 194 -8.27 -20.93 20.64
CA ASP A 194 -8.35 -21.87 21.77
C ASP A 194 -8.23 -23.36 21.35
N GLU A 195 -8.48 -23.66 20.07
CA GLU A 195 -8.38 -25.01 19.50
C GLU A 195 -7.03 -25.28 18.82
N ILE A 196 -6.09 -24.34 18.85
CA ILE A 196 -4.78 -24.52 18.24
C ILE A 196 -3.96 -25.53 19.05
N SER A 197 -3.74 -26.70 18.45
CA SER A 197 -2.84 -27.73 18.94
C SER A 197 -1.48 -27.67 18.26
N ASP A 198 -0.47 -28.31 18.86
CA ASP A 198 0.85 -28.46 18.23
C ASP A 198 0.77 -29.24 16.91
N GLU A 199 -0.17 -30.20 16.81
CA GLU A 199 -0.46 -30.92 15.57
C GLU A 199 -0.97 -29.97 14.47
N PHE A 200 -1.81 -29.01 14.81
CA PHE A 200 -2.30 -28.02 13.86
C PHE A 200 -1.19 -27.05 13.41
N ILE A 201 -0.29 -26.65 14.32
CA ILE A 201 0.90 -25.86 13.95
C ILE A 201 1.81 -26.64 13.00
N GLU A 202 2.00 -27.93 13.25
CA GLU A 202 2.79 -28.80 12.36
C GLU A 202 2.09 -28.97 11.00
N TYR A 203 0.76 -29.06 10.97
CA TYR A 203 0.00 -29.02 9.72
C TYR A 203 0.21 -27.70 8.96
N ILE A 204 0.24 -26.55 9.64
CA ILE A 204 0.51 -25.25 9.02
C ILE A 204 1.90 -25.27 8.37
N LYS A 205 2.93 -25.67 9.12
CA LYS A 205 4.32 -25.76 8.63
C LYS A 205 4.42 -26.61 7.36
N ASN A 206 3.78 -27.77 7.37
CA ASN A 206 3.85 -28.72 6.26
C ASN A 206 3.11 -28.27 4.99
N ASN A 207 2.36 -27.16 5.01
CA ASN A 207 1.57 -26.71 3.87
C ASN A 207 1.75 -25.24 3.50
N ILE A 208 2.32 -24.41 4.38
CA ILE A 208 2.42 -22.96 4.16
C ILE A 208 3.34 -22.58 2.99
N ASP A 209 4.34 -23.38 2.62
CA ASP A 209 5.23 -23.09 1.49
C ASP A 209 4.71 -23.60 0.13
N LYS A 210 3.63 -24.40 0.13
CA LYS A 210 3.06 -25.01 -1.07
C LYS A 210 2.24 -24.02 -1.90
N ASN A 211 2.40 -24.05 -3.22
CA ASN A 211 1.83 -23.05 -4.14
C ASN A 211 0.31 -23.09 -4.33
N ASP A 212 -0.36 -24.11 -3.82
CA ASP A 212 -1.81 -24.34 -3.89
C ASP A 212 -2.55 -23.95 -2.60
N TYR A 213 -1.80 -23.53 -1.57
CA TYR A 213 -2.36 -23.17 -0.26
C TYR A 213 -2.29 -21.67 0.01
N HIS A 214 -3.35 -21.15 0.60
CA HIS A 214 -3.39 -19.84 1.25
C HIS A 214 -3.20 -20.03 2.75
N PHE A 215 -2.52 -19.09 3.39
CA PHE A 215 -2.45 -19.02 4.86
C PHE A 215 -3.12 -17.74 5.33
N TYR A 216 -3.85 -17.82 6.43
CA TYR A 216 -4.53 -16.65 6.97
C TYR A 216 -4.72 -16.72 8.49
N ILE A 217 -4.86 -15.53 9.08
CA ILE A 217 -5.27 -15.30 10.46
C ILE A 217 -6.35 -14.24 10.42
N ALA A 218 -7.58 -14.59 10.80
CA ALA A 218 -8.76 -13.79 10.53
C ALA A 218 -9.69 -13.67 11.74
N ARG A 219 -10.27 -12.50 11.93
CA ARG A 219 -11.52 -12.35 12.67
C ARG A 219 -12.68 -12.43 11.68
N LYS A 220 -13.63 -13.34 11.93
CA LYS A 220 -14.77 -13.63 11.03
C LYS A 220 -16.06 -13.13 11.66
N TYR A 221 -16.96 -12.63 10.83
CA TYR A 221 -18.24 -12.09 11.25
C TYR A 221 -19.35 -12.55 10.32
N SER A 222 -20.47 -12.91 10.93
CA SER A 222 -21.73 -13.10 10.21
C SER A 222 -22.29 -11.76 9.71
N LYS A 223 -23.13 -11.84 8.67
CA LYS A 223 -23.92 -10.70 8.17
C LYS A 223 -24.60 -9.90 9.29
N ASN A 224 -25.24 -10.57 10.25
CA ASN A 224 -26.01 -9.90 11.31
C ASN A 224 -25.10 -9.14 12.28
N GLU A 225 -23.94 -9.69 12.62
CA GLU A 225 -22.96 -9.00 13.47
C GLU A 225 -22.45 -7.73 12.80
N ILE A 226 -22.09 -7.81 11.51
CA ILE A 226 -21.60 -6.66 10.75
C ILE A 226 -22.66 -5.56 10.61
N ILE A 227 -23.89 -5.93 10.27
CA ILE A 227 -25.00 -4.96 10.20
C ILE A 227 -25.23 -4.33 11.60
N GLY A 228 -25.15 -5.14 12.66
CA GLY A 228 -25.27 -4.68 14.04
C GLY A 228 -24.17 -3.72 14.50
N LEU A 229 -22.94 -3.85 13.98
CA LEU A 229 -21.86 -2.90 14.24
C LEU A 229 -22.15 -1.50 13.67
N GLY A 230 -22.92 -1.42 12.58
CA GLY A 230 -23.24 -0.17 11.91
C GLY A 230 -21.97 0.62 11.58
N THR A 231 -21.89 1.86 12.05
CA THR A 231 -20.76 2.74 11.74
C THR A 231 -19.48 2.40 12.50
N LYS A 232 -19.54 1.52 13.51
CA LYS A 232 -18.36 1.08 14.28
C LYS A 232 -17.48 0.12 13.50
N ILE A 233 -17.90 -0.34 12.32
CA ILE A 233 -17.13 -1.29 11.52
C ILE A 233 -15.75 -0.76 11.11
N VAL A 234 -15.61 0.55 10.91
CA VAL A 234 -14.30 1.15 10.56
C VAL A 234 -13.33 1.07 11.75
N ASP A 235 -13.82 1.39 12.95
CA ASP A 235 -13.03 1.24 14.18
C ASP A 235 -12.68 -0.23 14.42
N GLU A 236 -13.63 -1.14 14.18
CA GLU A 236 -13.42 -2.57 14.31
C GLU A 236 -12.34 -3.10 13.35
N ILE A 237 -12.35 -2.68 12.08
CA ILE A 237 -11.31 -3.02 11.11
C ILE A 237 -9.94 -2.54 11.58
N SER A 238 -9.85 -1.27 12.02
CA SER A 238 -8.61 -0.71 12.54
C SER A 238 -8.08 -1.51 13.72
N ASN A 239 -8.95 -1.82 14.70
CA ASN A 239 -8.58 -2.57 15.89
C ASN A 239 -8.07 -3.99 15.57
N VAL A 240 -8.74 -4.69 14.65
CA VAL A 240 -8.29 -6.02 14.20
C VAL A 240 -6.94 -5.93 13.50
N PHE A 241 -6.74 -4.94 12.64
CA PHE A 241 -5.46 -4.75 11.97
C PHE A 241 -4.33 -4.47 12.95
N GLU A 242 -4.51 -3.58 13.92
CA GLU A 242 -3.50 -3.33 14.98
C GLU A 242 -3.26 -4.57 15.85
N THR A 243 -4.30 -5.35 16.13
CA THR A 243 -4.15 -6.64 16.85
C THR A 243 -3.27 -7.62 16.08
N LEU A 244 -3.32 -7.59 14.74
CA LEU A 244 -2.56 -8.48 13.87
C LEU A 244 -1.15 -7.94 13.52
N VAL A 245 -0.82 -6.69 13.85
CA VAL A 245 0.49 -6.07 13.59
C VAL A 245 1.66 -6.88 14.17
N PRO A 246 1.65 -7.28 15.46
CA PRO A 246 2.76 -8.05 16.03
C PRO A 246 3.00 -9.39 15.31
N ILE A 247 1.94 -10.03 14.81
CA ILE A 247 2.06 -11.28 14.04
C ILE A 247 2.63 -11.02 12.66
N SER A 248 2.13 -10.01 11.96
CA SER A 248 2.74 -9.59 10.68
C SER A 248 4.22 -9.29 10.85
N ASP A 249 4.58 -8.56 11.91
CA ASP A 249 5.96 -8.21 12.21
C ASP A 249 6.78 -9.47 12.46
N PHE A 250 6.30 -10.43 13.28
CA PHE A 250 6.96 -11.71 13.49
C PHE A 250 7.15 -12.49 12.19
N LEU A 251 6.09 -12.67 11.39
CA LEU A 251 6.11 -13.47 10.16
C LEU A 251 7.11 -12.93 9.13
N LEU A 252 7.39 -11.62 9.20
CA LEU A 252 8.28 -10.89 8.30
C LEU A 252 9.55 -10.39 8.99
N ALA A 253 9.78 -10.76 10.27
CA ALA A 253 10.92 -10.33 11.07
C ALA A 253 12.24 -10.96 10.64
N SER A 254 12.21 -11.97 9.77
CA SER A 254 13.39 -12.65 9.26
C SER A 254 14.22 -11.70 8.41
N ASN A 255 15.04 -10.86 9.08
CA ASN A 255 16.08 -9.97 8.57
C ASN A 255 16.08 -9.92 7.05
N ILE A 256 15.08 -9.23 6.48
CA ILE A 256 14.89 -9.31 5.05
C ILE A 256 15.97 -8.44 4.44
N LYS A 257 17.15 -9.04 4.21
CA LYS A 257 17.97 -8.69 3.07
C LYS A 257 17.17 -9.10 1.84
N PHE A 258 16.13 -8.31 1.55
CA PHE A 258 15.57 -8.27 0.21
C PHE A 258 16.78 -8.08 -0.70
N SER A 259 16.88 -8.88 -1.76
CA SER A 259 17.93 -8.61 -2.74
C SER A 259 17.73 -7.16 -3.16
N PRO A 260 18.68 -6.26 -2.87
CA PRO A 260 18.52 -4.85 -3.19
C PRO A 260 18.21 -4.75 -4.69
N SER A 261 17.36 -3.79 -5.05
CA SER A 261 17.11 -3.48 -6.46
C SER A 261 18.44 -3.32 -7.21
N PRO A 262 18.45 -3.57 -8.53
CA PRO A 262 19.67 -3.36 -9.32
C PRO A 262 20.31 -1.99 -9.07
N LEU A 263 19.50 -0.95 -8.90
CA LEU A 263 19.97 0.39 -8.57
C LEU A 263 20.55 0.49 -7.15
N LEU A 264 19.88 -0.02 -6.12
CA LEU A 264 20.42 0.02 -4.75
C LEU A 264 21.71 -0.80 -4.64
N LYS A 265 21.80 -1.94 -5.34
CA LYS A 265 23.04 -2.72 -5.45
C LYS A 265 24.14 -1.93 -6.14
N PHE A 266 23.81 -1.23 -7.23
CA PHE A 266 24.76 -0.34 -7.91
C PHE A 266 25.27 0.74 -6.96
N LEU A 267 24.39 1.50 -6.32
CA LEU A 267 24.73 2.57 -5.38
C LEU A 267 25.61 2.12 -4.23
N THR A 268 25.38 0.92 -3.69
CA THR A 268 26.10 0.42 -2.51
C THR A 268 27.41 -0.29 -2.83
N LYS A 269 27.57 -0.87 -4.02
CA LYS A 269 28.71 -1.77 -4.33
C LYS A 269 29.46 -1.46 -5.63
N GLU A 270 28.80 -0.86 -6.61
CA GLU A 270 29.31 -0.78 -7.98
C GLU A 270 29.54 0.68 -8.45
N MET A 271 28.90 1.64 -7.79
CA MET A 271 29.02 3.06 -8.10
C MET A 271 30.45 3.53 -7.86
N LYS A 272 31.14 3.85 -8.95
CA LYS A 272 32.50 4.40 -8.94
C LYS A 272 32.44 5.86 -9.34
N MET A 273 32.79 6.74 -8.41
CA MET A 273 32.73 8.18 -8.63
C MET A 273 34.13 8.76 -8.81
N LYS A 274 34.28 9.52 -9.90
CA LYS A 274 35.36 10.53 -10.06
C LYS A 274 34.87 11.95 -9.83
N ALA A 275 33.55 12.12 -9.75
CA ALA A 275 32.81 13.35 -9.50
C ALA A 275 31.37 12.97 -9.08
N ASN A 276 30.61 13.91 -8.52
CA ASN A 276 29.24 13.70 -8.01
C ASN A 276 28.13 13.63 -9.09
N TYR A 277 28.46 13.54 -10.38
CA TYR A 277 27.44 13.60 -11.44
C TYR A 277 26.45 12.42 -11.40
N GLN A 278 26.93 11.20 -11.10
CA GLN A 278 26.07 10.00 -10.98
C GLN A 278 24.98 10.16 -9.92
N PRO A 279 25.28 10.49 -8.64
CA PRO A 279 24.25 10.66 -7.62
C PRO A 279 23.35 11.89 -7.88
N ILE A 280 23.83 12.95 -8.54
CA ILE A 280 22.96 14.09 -8.93
C ILE A 280 21.85 13.63 -9.88
N VAL A 281 22.22 12.90 -10.93
CA VAL A 281 21.26 12.40 -11.93
C VAL A 281 20.26 11.44 -11.28
N LEU A 282 20.75 10.46 -10.53
CA LEU A 282 19.89 9.47 -9.87
C LEU A 282 18.94 10.11 -8.86
N LYS A 283 19.43 11.07 -8.05
CA LYS A 283 18.58 11.81 -7.11
C LYS A 283 17.47 12.58 -7.82
N ALA A 284 17.79 13.27 -8.91
CA ALA A 284 16.79 14.02 -9.68
C ALA A 284 15.68 13.11 -10.24
N LEU A 285 16.03 11.95 -10.77
CA LEU A 285 15.07 10.98 -11.30
C LEU A 285 14.21 10.35 -10.19
N LEU A 286 14.81 10.03 -9.04
CA LEU A 286 14.09 9.48 -7.88
C LEU A 286 13.14 10.51 -7.26
N GLU A 287 13.54 11.78 -7.18
CA GLU A 287 12.69 12.89 -6.68
C GLU A 287 11.54 13.22 -7.62
N ALA A 288 11.70 13.02 -8.94
CA ALA A 288 10.60 13.16 -9.89
C ALA A 288 9.46 12.15 -9.61
N GLY A 289 9.80 11.00 -9.03
CA GLY A 289 8.84 10.03 -8.53
C GLY A 289 8.04 9.31 -9.62
N ALA A 290 7.13 8.43 -9.18
CA ALA A 290 6.30 7.63 -10.08
C ALA A 290 5.30 8.47 -10.90
N GLU A 291 4.85 9.61 -10.36
CA GLU A 291 3.92 10.52 -11.05
C GLU A 291 4.51 11.06 -12.36
N ASN A 292 5.82 11.33 -12.37
CA ASN A 292 6.55 11.75 -13.57
C ASN A 292 7.31 10.60 -14.23
N HIS A 293 6.92 9.35 -13.95
CA HIS A 293 7.56 8.14 -14.49
C HIS A 293 9.08 8.13 -14.30
N PHE A 294 9.57 8.65 -13.16
CA PHE A 294 11.00 8.77 -12.83
C PHE A 294 11.81 9.42 -13.97
N SER A 295 11.26 10.45 -14.58
CA SER A 295 11.79 11.10 -15.76
C SER A 295 11.87 12.62 -15.57
N VAL A 296 12.94 13.23 -16.09
CA VAL A 296 13.16 14.68 -16.07
C VAL A 296 13.78 15.13 -17.40
N SER A 297 13.65 16.41 -17.74
CA SER A 297 14.28 16.94 -18.96
C SER A 297 15.81 16.91 -18.86
N LEU A 298 16.49 16.72 -20.00
CA LEU A 298 17.95 16.78 -20.03
C LEU A 298 18.47 18.15 -19.59
N ASP A 299 17.75 19.23 -19.89
CA ASP A 299 18.15 20.58 -19.48
C ASP A 299 18.02 20.77 -17.96
N GLU A 300 17.01 20.20 -17.32
CA GLU A 300 16.91 20.18 -15.86
C GLU A 300 18.10 19.43 -15.22
N ILE A 301 18.53 18.31 -15.81
CA ILE A 301 19.71 17.58 -15.35
C ILE A 301 20.99 18.43 -15.48
N LYS A 302 21.16 19.13 -16.61
CA LYS A 302 22.29 20.05 -16.82
C LYS A 302 22.30 21.16 -15.77
N GLU A 303 21.14 21.76 -15.48
CA GLU A 303 21.02 22.81 -14.47
C GLU A 303 21.31 22.28 -13.05
N LYS A 304 20.81 21.10 -12.69
CA LYS A 304 21.14 20.49 -11.38
C LYS A 304 22.62 20.19 -11.25
N ILE A 305 23.29 19.71 -12.31
CA ILE A 305 24.74 19.50 -12.30
C ILE A 305 25.50 20.82 -12.09
N LYS A 306 25.11 21.89 -12.78
CA LYS A 306 25.68 23.24 -12.62
C LYS A 306 25.57 23.75 -11.19
N ILE A 307 24.33 23.77 -10.67
CA ILE A 307 24.00 24.29 -9.34
C ILE A 307 24.75 23.49 -8.26
N LEU A 308 24.67 22.16 -8.31
CA LEU A 308 25.32 21.27 -7.35
C LEU A 308 26.81 21.06 -7.62
N ASN A 309 27.42 21.84 -8.52
CA ASN A 309 28.88 21.96 -8.64
C ASN A 309 29.33 23.42 -8.64
N PHE A 310 28.49 24.34 -8.17
CA PHE A 310 28.79 25.76 -7.99
C PHE A 310 29.38 26.43 -9.24
N ASP A 311 28.92 26.07 -10.44
CA ASP A 311 29.39 26.62 -11.72
C ASP A 311 30.94 26.63 -11.88
N ARG A 312 31.61 25.64 -11.29
CA ARG A 312 33.08 25.52 -11.39
C ARG A 312 33.53 25.38 -12.84
N LYS A 313 34.60 26.08 -13.21
CA LYS A 313 35.15 26.11 -14.58
C LYS A 313 36.05 24.91 -14.93
N ASN A 314 36.24 23.98 -14.01
CA ASN A 314 37.14 22.83 -14.18
C ASN A 314 36.49 21.63 -14.89
N TYR A 315 35.27 21.78 -15.40
CA TYR A 315 34.59 20.80 -16.22
C TYR A 315 33.66 21.47 -17.23
N THR A 316 33.28 20.74 -18.28
CA THR A 316 32.19 21.16 -19.18
C THR A 316 30.95 20.30 -18.93
N ILE A 317 29.76 20.88 -19.10
CA ILE A 317 28.51 20.14 -18.93
C ILE A 317 28.42 18.95 -19.88
N SER A 318 28.88 19.10 -21.12
CA SER A 318 28.92 17.99 -22.09
C SER A 318 29.81 16.84 -21.59
N GLU A 319 30.96 17.11 -20.98
CA GLU A 319 31.80 16.06 -20.38
C GLU A 319 31.12 15.39 -19.18
N ALA A 320 30.44 16.15 -18.33
CA ALA A 320 29.71 15.60 -17.19
C ALA A 320 28.59 14.65 -17.65
N ILE A 321 27.79 15.09 -18.64
CA ILE A 321 26.70 14.29 -19.24
C ILE A 321 27.24 13.01 -19.90
N ASN A 322 28.30 13.11 -20.71
CA ASN A 322 28.87 11.92 -21.36
C ASN A 322 29.37 10.89 -20.34
N ARG A 323 30.07 11.34 -19.29
CA ARG A 323 30.59 10.45 -18.24
C ARG A 323 29.48 9.74 -17.46
N VAL A 324 28.39 10.46 -17.16
CA VAL A 324 27.28 9.87 -16.40
C VAL A 324 26.41 8.97 -17.28
N SER A 325 26.23 9.31 -18.56
CA SER A 325 25.49 8.50 -19.52
C SER A 325 26.08 7.10 -19.65
N ASP A 326 27.40 7.01 -19.81
CA ASP A 326 28.08 5.72 -19.90
C ASP A 326 27.96 4.92 -18.59
N ALA A 327 28.20 5.59 -17.45
CA ALA A 327 28.20 4.95 -16.14
C ALA A 327 26.81 4.44 -15.71
N LEU A 328 25.74 5.14 -16.09
CA LEU A 328 24.37 4.81 -15.71
C LEU A 328 23.58 4.08 -16.82
N SER A 329 24.21 3.75 -17.96
CA SER A 329 23.55 3.13 -19.12
C SER A 329 22.71 1.88 -18.83
N LYS A 330 23.02 1.13 -17.77
CA LYS A 330 22.23 -0.03 -17.33
C LYS A 330 20.94 0.33 -16.58
N HIS A 331 20.87 1.53 -16.02
CA HIS A 331 19.81 1.97 -15.13
C HIS A 331 19.03 3.17 -15.66
N VAL A 332 19.61 3.97 -16.56
CA VAL A 332 19.05 5.23 -17.04
C VAL A 332 19.19 5.30 -18.56
N THR A 333 18.12 5.75 -19.22
CA THR A 333 18.13 6.11 -20.64
C THR A 333 18.32 7.62 -20.77
N PHE A 334 19.28 8.03 -21.61
CA PHE A 334 19.57 9.43 -21.91
C PHE A 334 19.05 9.81 -23.30
N GLY A 335 18.14 10.79 -23.35
CA GLY A 335 17.68 11.48 -24.54
C GLY A 335 17.35 12.94 -24.20
N ASP A 336 16.44 13.58 -24.94
CA ASP A 336 15.90 14.91 -24.57
C ASP A 336 15.20 14.87 -23.19
N THR A 337 14.66 13.70 -22.86
CA THR A 337 14.24 13.31 -21.52
C THR A 337 15.18 12.23 -21.00
N VAL A 338 15.57 12.34 -19.73
CA VAL A 338 16.36 11.35 -19.01
C VAL A 338 15.41 10.56 -18.11
N SER A 339 15.45 9.23 -18.17
CA SER A 339 14.47 8.38 -17.48
C SER A 339 15.12 7.17 -16.82
N LEU A 340 14.72 6.87 -15.59
CA LEU A 340 15.12 5.65 -14.88
C LEU A 340 14.41 4.42 -15.45
N HIS A 341 15.12 3.31 -15.65
CA HIS A 341 14.50 2.04 -16.03
C HIS A 341 13.69 1.50 -14.85
N LEU A 342 12.40 1.21 -15.08
CA LEU A 342 11.49 0.78 -14.00
C LEU A 342 11.86 -0.59 -13.40
N ASP A 343 12.60 -1.43 -14.13
CA ASP A 343 13.13 -2.70 -13.64
C ASP A 343 14.38 -2.55 -12.75
N SER A 344 14.97 -1.35 -12.72
CA SER A 344 16.17 -1.07 -11.93
C SER A 344 15.86 -0.66 -10.49
N ILE A 345 14.61 -0.36 -10.12
CA ILE A 345 14.24 0.18 -8.81
C ILE A 345 13.03 -0.54 -8.21
N LEU A 346 13.05 -0.71 -6.88
CA LEU A 346 11.90 -1.13 -6.10
C LEU A 346 11.42 0.05 -5.27
N SER A 347 10.11 0.25 -5.12
CA SER A 347 9.56 1.39 -4.37
C SER A 347 10.08 1.46 -2.93
N ALA A 348 10.30 0.30 -2.30
CA ALA A 348 10.85 0.19 -0.95
C ALA A 348 12.31 0.69 -0.84
N ASP A 349 13.07 0.66 -1.94
CA ASP A 349 14.48 1.07 -1.95
C ASP A 349 14.66 2.57 -2.20
N ILE A 350 13.62 3.29 -2.63
CA ILE A 350 13.70 4.72 -3.01
C ILE A 350 14.27 5.59 -1.87
N PRO A 351 13.79 5.49 -0.60
CA PRO A 351 14.32 6.32 0.48
C PRO A 351 15.82 6.10 0.73
N GLU A 352 16.29 4.85 0.69
CA GLU A 352 17.71 4.54 0.89
C GLU A 352 18.56 4.98 -0.31
N CYS A 353 18.07 4.80 -1.55
CA CYS A 353 18.73 5.31 -2.75
C CYS A 353 18.90 6.84 -2.70
N LEU A 354 17.84 7.57 -2.31
CA LEU A 354 17.86 9.03 -2.15
C LEU A 354 18.87 9.45 -1.07
N LYS A 355 18.88 8.76 0.06
CA LYS A 355 19.84 8.99 1.15
C LYS A 355 21.28 8.80 0.69
N ILE A 356 21.60 7.69 0.02
CA ILE A 356 22.96 7.44 -0.51
C ILE A 356 23.35 8.53 -1.50
N CYS A 357 22.48 8.88 -2.45
CA CYS A 357 22.79 9.93 -3.43
C CYS A 357 23.04 11.28 -2.76
N GLY A 358 22.22 11.68 -1.79
CA GLY A 358 22.42 12.91 -1.02
C GLY A 358 23.74 12.91 -0.24
N GLN A 359 24.07 11.80 0.41
CA GLN A 359 25.33 11.64 1.14
C GLN A 359 26.56 11.73 0.23
N GLU A 360 26.53 11.09 -0.95
CA GLU A 360 27.66 11.13 -1.89
C GLU A 360 27.87 12.52 -2.52
N ILE A 361 26.79 13.27 -2.79
CA ILE A 361 26.88 14.67 -3.21
C ILE A 361 27.53 15.52 -2.10
N ALA A 362 27.10 15.36 -0.86
CA ALA A 362 27.66 16.10 0.27
C ALA A 362 29.14 15.75 0.52
N LYS A 363 29.49 14.45 0.53
CA LYS A 363 30.87 13.98 0.70
C LYS A 363 31.81 14.56 -0.35
N TRP A 364 31.37 14.61 -1.61
CA TRP A 364 32.14 15.21 -2.70
C TRP A 364 32.49 16.67 -2.41
N HIS A 365 31.51 17.48 -1.98
CA HIS A 365 31.76 18.87 -1.64
C HIS A 365 32.67 19.04 -0.44
N ILE A 366 32.48 18.21 0.59
CA ILE A 366 33.35 18.23 1.77
C ILE A 366 34.79 17.94 1.36
N ALA A 367 35.03 16.88 0.59
CA ALA A 367 36.37 16.52 0.09
C ALA A 367 37.00 17.67 -0.71
N GLU A 368 36.27 18.25 -1.66
CA GLU A 368 36.75 19.36 -2.47
C GLU A 368 37.06 20.63 -1.66
N ILE A 369 36.32 20.89 -0.58
CA ILE A 369 36.61 21.99 0.34
C ILE A 369 37.85 21.67 1.17
N THR A 370 37.98 20.42 1.66
CA THR A 370 39.14 20.00 2.47
C THR A 370 40.45 20.06 1.72
N GLU A 371 40.44 19.74 0.42
CA GLU A 371 41.64 19.75 -0.44
C GLU A 371 42.17 21.17 -0.71
N GLN A 372 41.34 22.20 -0.52
CA GLN A 372 41.73 23.60 -0.73
C GLN A 372 42.39 24.25 0.52
N GLU A 373 42.84 23.44 1.49
CA GLU A 373 43.55 23.87 2.71
C GLU A 373 42.84 24.95 3.54
N TYR A 374 41.50 25.00 3.52
CA TYR A 374 40.76 25.89 4.42
C TYR A 374 40.82 25.38 5.86
N GLU A 375 40.98 26.29 6.83
CA GLU A 375 40.72 26.01 8.24
C GLU A 375 39.22 25.69 8.42
N MET A 376 38.88 24.40 8.42
CA MET A 376 37.51 23.97 8.64
C MET A 376 37.22 23.84 10.13
N PHE A 377 36.33 24.70 10.63
CA PHE A 377 35.79 24.62 11.98
C PHE A 377 34.57 23.70 11.97
N HIS A 378 34.65 22.58 12.71
CA HIS A 378 33.52 21.68 12.90
C HIS A 378 32.70 22.17 14.10
N ILE A 379 31.43 22.49 13.88
CA ILE A 379 30.46 22.70 14.95
C ILE A 379 29.70 21.38 15.12
N LEU A 380 29.84 20.74 16.28
CA LEU A 380 29.03 19.57 16.62
C LEU A 380 27.56 19.99 16.74
N PRO A 381 26.62 19.22 16.17
CA PRO A 381 25.21 19.46 16.43
C PRO A 381 24.90 19.12 17.90
N GLY A 382 24.61 20.15 18.70
CA GLY A 382 24.20 20.03 20.10
C GLY A 382 25.03 20.90 21.05
N SER A 383 24.39 21.32 22.14
CA SER A 383 25.08 21.96 23.26
C SER A 383 25.29 20.93 24.37
N ARG A 384 26.39 21.02 25.13
CA ARG A 384 26.58 20.23 26.37
C ARG A 384 25.51 20.49 27.44
N VAL A 385 24.61 21.44 27.23
CA VAL A 385 23.53 21.81 28.16
C VAL A 385 22.28 20.94 27.96
N THR A 386 22.16 20.27 26.81
CA THR A 386 21.05 19.38 26.48
C THR A 386 21.62 17.99 26.28
N ASP A 387 21.42 17.08 27.24
CA ASP A 387 21.86 15.67 27.25
C ASP A 387 21.33 14.88 26.03
N PHE A 388 21.85 15.16 24.84
CA PHE A 388 21.62 14.35 23.66
C PHE A 388 22.61 13.18 23.67
N MET A 389 22.13 12.02 24.13
CA MET A 389 22.81 10.73 24.00
C MET A 389 22.87 10.31 22.52
N TYR A 390 23.90 10.74 21.81
CA TYR A 390 24.38 10.06 20.61
C TYR A 390 25.90 10.03 20.59
N LEU A 391 26.50 9.60 21.70
CA LEU A 391 27.89 9.15 21.76
C LEU A 391 27.99 8.10 22.86
N ASP A 392 27.81 6.83 22.47
CA ASP A 392 28.63 5.70 22.92
C ASP A 392 28.94 4.83 21.70
#